data_AF-A0A850PCP8-F1
#
_entry.id   AF-A0A850PCP8-F1
#
_cell.length_a   1.000
_cell.length_b   1.000
_cell.length_c   1.000
_cell.angle_alpha   90.00
_cell.angle_beta   90.00
_cell.angle_gamma   90.00
#
_symmetry.space_group_name_H-M   'P 1'
#
loop_
_entity.id
_entity.type
_entity.pdbx_description
1 polymer ?
#
loop_
_entity_poly.entity_id
_entity_poly.type
_entity_poly.pdbx_seq_one_letter_code
_entity_poly.pdbx_strand_id
1 'polypeptide(L)'
;VRALARDWSTLDGAADDAAYQARGVAGFATLREAARDLGCVFLACESGLRVAILADDDLMPGVAVAGVPSFLSATKGWQIATF
;
A
#
# COMPACT_ATOMS: atom_id res chain seq x y z
N VAL A 1 -2.15 -2.45 -5.45
CA VAL A 1 -3.10 -2.73 -4.32
C VAL A 1 -2.60 -3.82 -3.37
N ARG A 2 -1.90 -4.88 -3.83
CA ARG A 2 -1.36 -5.95 -2.95
C ARG A 2 -0.50 -5.45 -1.78
N ALA A 3 0.29 -4.40 -1.99
CA ALA A 3 1.05 -3.71 -0.93
C ALA A 3 0.18 -3.23 0.26
N LEU A 4 -1.11 -2.95 0.02
CA LEU A 4 -2.06 -2.48 1.01
C LEU A 4 -2.90 -3.60 1.65
N ALA A 5 -2.76 -4.84 1.17
CA ALA A 5 -3.47 -6.00 1.71
C ALA A 5 -2.90 -6.41 3.09
N ARG A 6 -3.75 -6.98 3.95
CA ARG A 6 -3.33 -7.58 5.23
C ARG A 6 -2.28 -8.67 4.98
N ASP A 7 -2.59 -9.56 4.05
CA ASP A 7 -1.66 -10.52 3.48
C ASP A 7 -0.99 -9.94 2.23
N TRP A 8 0.27 -9.53 2.38
CA TRP A 8 1.11 -9.02 1.32
C TRP A 8 2.13 -10.06 0.82
N SER A 9 2.01 -11.33 1.21
CA SER A 9 2.94 -12.41 0.80
C SER A 9 3.02 -12.61 -0.71
N THR A 10 1.97 -12.21 -1.44
CA THR A 10 1.89 -12.25 -2.90
C THR A 10 2.40 -10.98 -3.59
N LEU A 11 2.93 -10.01 -2.84
CA LEU A 11 3.57 -8.83 -3.41
C LEU A 11 4.90 -9.23 -4.05
N ASP A 12 5.19 -8.69 -5.23
CA ASP A 12 6.48 -8.89 -5.88
C ASP A 12 7.62 -8.43 -4.95
N GLY A 13 8.60 -9.30 -4.71
CA GLY A 13 9.71 -9.05 -3.79
C GLY A 13 9.40 -9.32 -2.31
N ALA A 14 8.19 -9.79 -1.94
CA ALA A 14 7.86 -10.11 -0.55
C ALA A 14 8.81 -11.15 0.07
N ALA A 15 9.31 -12.09 -0.73
CA ALA A 15 10.26 -13.11 -0.29
C ALA A 15 11.63 -12.54 0.11
N ASP A 16 12.00 -11.37 -0.43
CA ASP A 16 13.29 -10.72 -0.14
C ASP A 16 13.27 -9.95 1.17
N ASP A 17 12.10 -9.72 1.78
CA ASP A 17 11.92 -8.92 2.98
C ASP A 17 12.79 -9.42 4.15
N ALA A 18 12.83 -10.73 4.37
CA ALA A 18 13.68 -11.34 5.40
C ALA A 18 15.17 -11.10 5.14
N ALA A 19 15.60 -11.10 3.87
CA ALA A 19 16.98 -10.82 3.51
C ALA A 19 17.35 -9.34 3.71
N TYR A 20 16.41 -8.41 3.48
CA TYR A 20 16.60 -7.00 3.81
C TYR A 20 16.70 -6.79 5.32
N GLN A 21 15.83 -7.43 6.11
CA GLN A 21 15.87 -7.39 7.57
C GLN A 21 17.19 -7.92 8.14
N ALA A 22 17.71 -9.03 7.61
CA ALA A 22 19.02 -9.57 8.01
C ALA A 22 20.20 -8.60 7.76
N ARG A 23 20.03 -7.61 6.86
CA ARG A 23 21.00 -6.55 6.59
C ARG A 23 20.76 -5.28 7.41
N GLY A 24 19.84 -5.32 8.37
CA GLY A 24 19.49 -4.18 9.23
C GLY A 24 18.54 -3.17 8.58
N VAL A 25 17.90 -3.52 7.46
CA VAL A 25 16.86 -2.69 6.84
C VAL A 25 15.52 -3.01 7.48
N ALA A 26 14.67 -2.01 7.70
CA ALA A 26 13.31 -2.24 8.21
C ALA A 26 12.49 -3.08 7.22
N GLY A 27 11.74 -4.07 7.74
CA GLY A 27 10.86 -4.89 6.93
C GLY A 27 9.66 -4.10 6.39
N PHE A 28 9.06 -4.62 5.33
CA PHE A 28 7.95 -3.97 4.62
C PHE A 28 6.77 -3.66 5.54
N ALA A 29 6.40 -4.59 6.43
CA ALA A 29 5.34 -4.36 7.42
C ALA A 29 5.64 -3.16 8.33
N THR A 30 6.88 -3.09 8.84
CA THR A 30 7.35 -1.99 9.69
C THR A 30 7.33 -0.65 8.95
N LEU A 31 7.81 -0.61 7.70
CA LEU A 31 7.79 0.60 6.88
C LEU A 31 6.35 1.09 6.61
N ARG A 32 5.43 0.16 6.37
CA ARG A 32 4.01 0.45 6.14
C ARG A 32 3.33 1.02 7.37
N GLU A 33 3.62 0.48 8.55
CA GLU A 33 3.15 1.01 9.82
C GLU A 33 3.74 2.40 10.10
N ALA A 34 5.05 2.58 9.90
CA ALA A 34 5.71 3.88 10.07
C ALA A 34 5.11 4.96 9.16
N ALA A 35 4.81 4.63 7.90
CA ALA A 35 4.12 5.55 6.99
C ALA A 35 2.74 5.96 7.51
N ARG A 36 1.96 5.02 8.07
CA ARG A 36 0.68 5.35 8.72
C ARG A 36 0.88 6.28 9.91
N ASP A 37 1.86 6.01 10.75
CA ASP A 37 2.13 6.78 11.97
C ASP A 37 2.63 8.21 11.65
N LEU A 38 3.28 8.38 10.49
CA LEU A 38 3.62 9.69 9.92
C LEU A 38 2.43 10.44 9.30
N GLY A 39 1.23 9.86 9.31
CA GLY A 39 0.00 10.46 8.80
C GLY A 39 -0.21 10.27 7.31
N CYS A 40 0.46 9.32 6.66
CA CYS A 40 0.18 9.00 5.26
C CYS A 40 -1.25 8.47 5.09
N VAL A 41 -1.93 8.97 4.06
CA VAL A 41 -3.24 8.46 3.62
C VAL A 41 -3.01 7.38 2.57
N PHE A 42 -3.58 6.20 2.80
CA PHE A 42 -3.51 5.10 1.85
C PHE A 42 -4.80 4.99 1.06
N LEU A 43 -4.68 5.03 -0.27
CA LEU A 43 -5.77 4.85 -1.20
C LEU A 43 -5.59 3.55 -1.99
N ALA A 44 -6.62 2.71 -2.03
CA ALA A 44 -6.68 1.53 -2.88
C ALA A 44 -7.60 1.79 -4.08
N CYS A 45 -7.08 1.56 -5.29
CA CYS A 45 -7.87 1.71 -6.51
C CYS A 45 -8.95 0.62 -6.59
N GLU A 46 -10.22 1.02 -6.69
CA GLU A 46 -11.38 0.11 -6.84
C GLU A 46 -11.18 -0.92 -7.96
N SER A 47 -10.76 -0.46 -9.14
CA SER A 47 -10.53 -1.35 -10.28
C SER A 47 -9.30 -2.24 -10.07
N GLY A 48 -8.30 -1.76 -9.33
CA GLY A 48 -7.13 -2.55 -8.96
C GLY A 48 -7.49 -3.71 -8.03
N LEU A 49 -8.42 -3.51 -7.09
CA LEU A 49 -8.91 -4.58 -6.21
C LEU A 49 -9.58 -5.70 -7.00
N ARG A 50 -10.46 -5.33 -7.95
CA ARG A 50 -11.12 -6.29 -8.84
C ARG A 50 -10.13 -7.12 -9.65
N VAL A 51 -9.09 -6.48 -10.22
CA VAL A 51 -8.03 -7.17 -10.97
C VAL A 51 -7.21 -8.10 -10.07
N ALA A 52 -6.94 -7.68 -8.83
CA ALA A 52 -6.15 -8.45 -7.88
C ALA A 52 -6.94 -9.56 -7.16
N ILE A 53 -8.27 -9.62 -7.36
CA ILE A 53 -9.20 -10.50 -6.65
C ILE A 53 -9.09 -10.27 -5.13
N LEU A 54 -9.17 -9.00 -4.73
CA LEU A 54 -9.18 -8.57 -3.34
C LEU A 54 -10.51 -7.88 -3.02
N ALA A 55 -11.07 -8.18 -1.86
CA ALA A 55 -12.17 -7.44 -1.26
C ALA A 55 -11.63 -6.30 -0.38
N ASP A 56 -12.49 -5.35 -0.03
CA ASP A 56 -12.14 -4.22 0.85
C ASP A 56 -11.66 -4.71 2.23
N ASP A 57 -12.24 -5.79 2.74
CA ASP A 57 -11.88 -6.39 4.03
C ASP A 57 -10.49 -7.06 4.03
N ASP A 58 -9.97 -7.39 2.84
CA ASP A 58 -8.60 -7.91 2.69
C ASP A 58 -7.55 -6.82 2.88
N LEU A 59 -7.94 -5.54 2.91
CA LEU A 59 -7.05 -4.41 3.10
C LEU A 59 -6.72 -4.16 4.57
N MET A 60 -5.55 -3.57 4.83
CA MET A 60 -5.20 -3.16 6.19
C MET A 60 -6.16 -2.05 6.69
N PRO A 61 -6.39 -1.95 8.02
CA PRO A 61 -7.23 -0.91 8.58
C PRO A 61 -6.77 0.50 8.17
N GLY A 62 -7.73 1.36 7.82
CA GLY A 62 -7.48 2.76 7.47
C GLY A 62 -7.17 3.02 5.99
N VAL A 63 -7.10 1.99 5.15
CA VAL A 63 -7.04 2.19 3.70
C VAL A 63 -8.43 2.58 3.18
N ALA A 64 -8.50 3.65 2.40
CA ALA A 64 -9.73 4.05 1.73
C ALA A 64 -9.76 3.51 0.29
N VAL A 65 -10.87 2.88 -0.09
CA VAL A 65 -11.11 2.48 -1.47
C VAL A 65 -11.59 3.69 -2.27
N ALA A 66 -10.93 3.96 -3.40
CA ALA A 66 -11.12 5.20 -4.14
C ALA A 66 -10.92 5.02 -5.65
N GLY A 67 -11.70 5.77 -6.42
CA GLY A 67 -11.51 5.94 -7.86
C GLY A 67 -10.52 7.05 -8.23
N VAL A 68 -10.27 7.19 -9.53
CA VAL A 68 -9.39 8.23 -10.11
C VAL A 68 -9.77 9.66 -9.69
N PRO A 69 -11.04 10.08 -9.68
CA PRO A 69 -11.40 11.45 -9.27
C PRO A 69 -10.98 11.78 -7.83
N SER A 70 -11.19 10.84 -6.90
CA SER A 70 -10.80 11.01 -5.50
C SER A 70 -9.28 11.11 -5.34
N PHE A 71 -8.52 10.29 -6.08
CA PHE A 71 -7.05 10.37 -6.12
C PHE A 71 -6.59 11.74 -6.61
N LEU A 72 -7.09 12.19 -7.78
CA LEU A 72 -6.69 13.48 -8.36
C LEU A 72 -7.04 14.66 -7.45
N SER A 73 -8.17 14.57 -6.74
CA SER A 73 -8.53 15.57 -5.74
C SER A 73 -7.57 15.57 -4.55
N ALA A 74 -7.16 14.39 -4.07
CA ALA A 74 -6.23 14.26 -2.95
C ALA A 74 -4.81 14.73 -3.29
N THR A 75 -4.38 14.58 -4.54
CA THR A 75 -3.03 14.97 -4.99
C THR A 75 -2.97 16.39 -5.58
N LYS A 76 -4.06 17.16 -5.52
CA LYS A 76 -4.10 18.52 -6.09
C LYS A 76 -3.05 19.42 -5.43
N GLY A 77 -2.13 19.95 -6.22
CA GLY A 77 -1.05 20.81 -5.73
C GLY A 77 0.16 20.07 -5.15
N TRP A 78 0.16 18.73 -5.23
CA TRP A 78 1.27 17.88 -4.81
C TRP A 78 2.03 17.34 -6.03
N GLN A 79 3.28 16.94 -5.82
CA GLN A 79 4.05 16.21 -6.82
C GLN A 79 3.66 14.73 -6.78
N ILE A 80 3.44 14.14 -7.95
CA ILE A 80 3.21 12.70 -8.11
C ILE A 80 4.53 12.05 -8.52
N ALA A 81 4.95 11.02 -7.77
CA ALA A 81 6.07 10.15 -8.11
C ALA A 81 5.55 8.74 -8.40
N THR A 82 6.10 8.10 -9.44
CA THR A 82 5.75 6.75 -9.89
C THR A 82 7.01 5.92 -10.05
N PHE A 83 6.95 4.62 -9.74
CA PHE A 83 8.08 3.70 -9.73
C PHE A 83 7.71 2.40 -10.44
#